data_AF-F1JUC8-F1
#
_entry.id   AF-F1JUC8-F1
#
_cell.length_a   1.000
_cell.length_b   1.000
_cell.length_c   1.000
_cell.angle_alpha   90.00
_cell.angle_beta   90.00
_cell.angle_gamma   90.00
#
_symmetry.space_group_name_H-M   'P 1'
#
loop_
_entity.id
_entity.type
_entity.pdbx_description
1 polymer ?
#
loop_
_entity_poly.entity_id
_entity_poly.type
_entity_poly.pdbx_seq_one_letter_code
_entity_poly.pdbx_strand_id
1 'polypeptide(L)'
;YIWIHGTEPEPLMRSKTRIVKDGKEPEIWGFDGSSTNQAPGSNSDCVLRPVYTVPDPIRGGDNVLVLCEVELTDFTPHPTNTRAKARLVAEKYADQAPHFGIEQEYTFFQNGRPLGWP
;
A
#
# COMPACT_ATOMS: atom_id res chain seq x y z
N TYR A 1 1.93 -4.19 -7.43
CA TYR A 1 1.41 -4.36 -6.06
C TYR A 1 2.22 -3.47 -5.14
N ILE A 2 1.56 -2.55 -4.46
CA ILE A 2 2.12 -1.52 -3.58
C ILE A 2 1.38 -1.64 -2.24
N TRP A 3 2.09 -1.63 -1.12
CA TRP A 3 1.49 -1.68 0.22
C TRP A 3 2.34 -0.89 1.22
N ILE A 4 1.75 -0.62 2.39
CA ILE A 4 2.42 0.02 3.52
C ILE A 4 2.92 -1.05 4.48
N HIS A 5 4.19 -0.98 4.90
CA HIS A 5 4.78 -1.96 5.81
C HIS A 5 4.49 -1.64 7.29
N GLY A 6 5.14 -2.36 8.22
CA GLY A 6 4.91 -2.23 9.66
C GLY A 6 6.02 -1.57 10.49
N THR A 7 7.03 -0.91 9.92
CA THR A 7 8.03 -0.23 10.76
C THR A 7 7.42 0.96 11.48
N GLU A 8 7.86 1.14 12.73
CA GLU A 8 7.52 2.26 13.58
C GLU A 8 8.75 3.16 13.80
N PRO A 9 8.57 4.46 14.04
CA PRO A 9 7.28 5.15 14.15
C PRO A 9 6.62 5.46 12.79
N GLU A 10 7.38 5.44 11.71
CA GLU A 10 6.91 5.85 10.38
C GLU A 10 6.92 4.68 9.40
N PRO A 11 5.74 4.22 8.94
CA PRO A 11 5.64 3.19 7.93
C PRO A 11 6.13 3.64 6.54
N LEU A 12 6.96 2.82 5.92
CA LEU A 12 7.43 2.92 4.55
C LEU A 12 6.52 2.17 3.56
N MET A 13 6.60 2.61 2.31
CA MET A 13 6.00 1.95 1.17
C MET A 13 6.87 0.78 0.67
N ARG A 14 6.25 -0.32 0.28
CA ARG A 14 6.87 -1.46 -0.37
C ARG A 14 6.15 -1.77 -1.69
N SER A 15 6.85 -2.35 -2.65
CA SER A 15 6.24 -2.80 -3.89
C SER A 15 6.91 -4.01 -4.50
N LYS A 16 6.16 -4.75 -5.34
CA LYS A 16 6.68 -5.80 -6.21
C LYS A 16 5.79 -5.99 -7.44
N THR A 17 6.36 -6.62 -8.47
CA THR A 17 5.75 -6.75 -9.79
C THR A 17 5.28 -8.18 -10.03
N ARG A 18 4.03 -8.33 -10.46
CA ARG A 18 3.48 -9.59 -10.99
C ARG A 18 3.29 -9.44 -12.48
N ILE A 19 3.74 -10.41 -13.26
CA ILE A 19 3.40 -10.49 -14.67
C ILE A 19 2.11 -11.32 -14.79
N VAL A 20 1.13 -10.78 -15.50
CA VAL A 20 -0.17 -11.41 -15.75
C VAL A 20 -0.45 -11.40 -17.24
N LYS A 21 -1.42 -12.22 -17.67
CA LYS A 21 -1.94 -12.14 -19.04
C LYS A 21 -2.72 -10.84 -19.22
N ASP A 22 -2.72 -10.30 -20.44
CA ASP A 22 -3.48 -9.11 -20.79
C ASP A 22 -4.97 -9.27 -20.44
N GLY A 23 -5.57 -8.18 -19.95
CA GLY A 23 -6.97 -8.16 -19.50
C GLY A 23 -7.25 -8.91 -18.19
N LYS A 24 -6.22 -9.44 -17.49
CA LYS A 24 -6.41 -10.09 -16.20
C LYS A 24 -6.44 -9.08 -15.06
N GLU A 25 -7.53 -9.09 -14.29
CA GLU A 25 -7.66 -8.29 -13.07
C GLU A 25 -6.63 -8.68 -12.00
N PRO A 26 -6.16 -7.73 -11.17
CA PRO A 26 -5.27 -8.02 -10.05
C PRO A 26 -5.92 -8.99 -9.04
N GLU A 27 -5.29 -10.14 -8.82
CA GLU A 27 -5.71 -11.12 -7.82
C GLU A 27 -5.08 -10.83 -6.45
N ILE A 28 -5.57 -11.50 -5.41
CA ILE A 28 -4.88 -11.58 -4.12
C ILE A 28 -3.46 -12.11 -4.35
N TRP A 29 -2.51 -11.60 -3.56
CA TRP A 29 -1.15 -12.14 -3.54
C TRP A 29 -0.64 -12.24 -2.10
N GLY A 30 0.57 -12.75 -1.89
CA GLY A 30 1.17 -12.87 -0.57
C GLY A 30 2.59 -12.33 -0.57
N PHE A 31 3.15 -12.00 0.59
CA PHE A 31 4.54 -11.58 0.78
C PHE A 31 5.07 -12.04 2.14
N ASP A 32 6.39 -12.05 2.27
CA ASP A 32 7.08 -12.33 3.53
C ASP A 32 7.07 -11.08 4.42
N GLY A 33 6.25 -11.13 5.47
CA GLY A 33 6.07 -10.12 6.50
C GLY A 33 7.29 -9.92 7.40
N SER A 34 8.19 -10.89 7.49
CA SER A 34 9.38 -10.78 8.36
C SER A 34 10.36 -9.71 7.87
N SER A 35 10.45 -9.53 6.55
CA SER A 35 11.28 -8.52 5.90
C SER A 35 10.67 -7.10 5.93
N THR A 36 9.50 -6.93 6.55
CA THR A 36 8.70 -5.71 6.49
C THR A 36 8.19 -5.24 7.86
N ASN A 37 8.64 -5.89 8.94
CA ASN A 37 8.18 -5.66 10.31
C ASN A 37 6.67 -5.91 10.49
N GLN A 38 6.13 -6.90 9.76
CA GLN A 38 4.71 -7.25 9.80
C GLN A 38 4.49 -8.64 10.40
N ALA A 39 5.50 -9.49 10.45
CA ALA A 39 5.35 -10.82 11.03
C ALA A 39 6.68 -11.34 11.60
N PRO A 40 6.66 -12.26 12.59
CA PRO A 40 7.86 -12.97 13.02
C PRO A 40 8.32 -13.95 11.93
N GLY A 41 9.61 -14.29 11.92
CA GLY A 41 10.17 -15.22 10.92
C GLY A 41 9.58 -16.64 10.94
N SER A 42 9.00 -17.08 12.06
CA SER A 42 8.40 -18.41 12.21
C SER A 42 7.02 -18.56 11.57
N ASN A 43 6.32 -17.45 11.32
CA ASN A 43 5.03 -17.42 10.65
C ASN A 43 4.90 -16.07 9.95
N SER A 44 5.54 -15.96 8.78
CA SER A 44 5.77 -14.67 8.16
C SER A 44 4.81 -14.31 7.03
N ASP A 45 3.93 -15.21 6.61
CA ASP A 45 3.04 -14.96 5.48
C ASP A 45 2.03 -13.84 5.77
N CYS A 46 1.99 -12.86 4.87
CA CYS A 46 1.01 -11.79 4.85
C CYS A 46 0.31 -11.74 3.50
N VAL A 47 -0.96 -11.33 3.49
CA VAL A 47 -1.80 -11.28 2.29
C VAL A 47 -1.90 -9.85 1.76
N LEU A 48 -1.79 -9.69 0.45
CA LEU A 48 -2.06 -8.45 -0.29
C LEU A 48 -3.43 -8.53 -0.94
N ARG A 49 -4.36 -7.71 -0.47
CA ARG A 49 -5.70 -7.54 -1.01
C ARG A 49 -5.73 -6.30 -1.92
N PRO A 50 -5.88 -6.43 -3.26
CA PRO A 50 -6.05 -5.28 -4.14
C PRO A 50 -7.26 -4.42 -3.73
N VAL A 51 -7.07 -3.11 -3.64
CA VAL A 51 -8.13 -2.16 -3.24
C VAL A 51 -8.27 -0.97 -4.18
N TYR A 52 -7.24 -0.70 -4.98
CA TYR A 52 -7.26 0.38 -5.97
C TYR A 52 -6.24 0.12 -7.06
N THR A 53 -6.59 0.42 -8.30
CA THR A 53 -5.76 0.18 -9.48
C THR A 53 -5.76 1.43 -10.36
N VAL A 54 -4.58 1.80 -10.87
CA VAL A 54 -4.41 2.90 -11.84
C VAL A 54 -3.38 2.52 -12.90
N PRO A 55 -3.40 3.12 -14.10
CA PRO A 55 -2.35 2.93 -15.09
C PRO A 55 -0.96 3.26 -14.52
N ASP A 56 0.07 2.50 -14.90
CA ASP A 56 1.47 2.76 -14.53
C ASP A 56 2.06 3.81 -15.48
N PRO A 57 2.30 5.06 -15.02
CA PRO A 57 2.73 6.15 -15.90
C PRO A 57 4.18 6.01 -16.36
N ILE A 58 4.98 5.16 -15.71
CA ILE A 58 6.39 4.95 -16.05
C ILE A 58 6.52 3.82 -17.06
N ARG A 59 5.82 2.70 -16.83
CA ARG A 59 5.85 1.55 -17.75
C ARG A 59 4.99 1.74 -18.99
N GLY A 60 3.89 2.49 -18.88
CA GLY A 60 2.95 2.74 -19.98
C GLY A 60 2.23 1.49 -20.49
N GLY A 61 1.49 1.65 -21.59
CA GLY A 61 0.67 0.58 -22.17
C GLY A 61 -0.40 0.07 -21.20
N ASP A 62 -0.61 -1.23 -21.16
CA ASP A 62 -1.61 -1.89 -20.31
C ASP A 62 -1.08 -2.21 -18.89
N ASN A 63 0.08 -1.68 -18.51
CA ASN A 63 0.64 -1.88 -17.18
C ASN A 63 -0.12 -1.05 -16.14
N VAL A 64 -0.30 -1.61 -14.94
CA VAL A 64 -1.02 -0.96 -13.84
C VAL A 64 -0.25 -0.98 -12.53
N LEU A 65 -0.45 0.07 -11.73
CA LEU A 65 -0.13 0.09 -10.31
C LEU A 65 -1.34 -0.42 -9.53
N VAL A 66 -1.08 -1.30 -8.56
CA VAL A 66 -2.11 -1.92 -7.72
C VAL A 66 -1.78 -1.60 -6.29
N LEU A 67 -2.58 -0.74 -5.65
CA LEU A 67 -2.52 -0.49 -4.22
C LEU A 67 -3.28 -1.60 -3.48
N CYS A 68 -2.66 -2.11 -2.43
CA CYS A 68 -3.21 -3.20 -1.63
C CYS A 68 -3.34 -2.80 -0.16
N GLU A 69 -4.35 -3.35 0.49
CA GLU A 69 -4.36 -3.46 1.94
C GLU A 69 -3.76 -4.81 2.39
N VAL A 70 -3.29 -4.86 3.64
CA VAL A 70 -2.63 -6.06 4.18
C VAL A 70 -3.58 -6.81 5.09
N GLU A 71 -3.61 -8.12 4.92
CA GLU A 71 -4.41 -9.06 5.70
C GLU A 71 -3.53 -10.17 6.29
N LEU A 72 -4.02 -10.81 7.33
CA LEU A 72 -3.52 -12.08 7.82
C LEU A 72 -3.94 -13.22 6.87
N THR A 73 -3.39 -14.42 7.07
CA THR A 73 -3.69 -15.59 6.22
C THR A 73 -5.12 -16.12 6.37
N ASP A 74 -5.83 -15.71 7.43
CA ASP A 74 -7.27 -15.94 7.62
C ASP A 74 -8.15 -14.84 6.97
N PHE A 75 -7.53 -13.93 6.21
CA PHE A 75 -8.15 -12.78 5.53
C PHE A 75 -8.73 -11.71 6.46
N THR A 76 -8.41 -11.75 7.75
CA THR A 76 -8.69 -10.63 8.64
C THR A 76 -7.69 -9.49 8.42
N PRO A 77 -8.06 -8.23 8.69
CA PRO A 77 -7.13 -7.11 8.54
C PRO A 77 -5.87 -7.28 9.40
N HIS A 78 -4.70 -7.10 8.80
CA HIS A 78 -3.45 -7.10 9.53
C HIS A 78 -3.42 -5.96 10.58
N PRO A 79 -2.76 -6.09 11.75
CA PRO A 79 -2.71 -5.01 12.74
C PRO A 79 -2.21 -3.65 12.23
N THR A 80 -1.33 -3.66 11.22
CA THR A 80 -0.82 -2.44 10.56
C THR A 80 -1.76 -1.86 9.50
N ASN A 81 -2.88 -2.53 9.20
CA ASN A 81 -3.84 -2.09 8.20
C ASN A 81 -4.75 -1.00 8.76
N THR A 82 -4.37 0.25 8.53
CA THR A 82 -5.14 1.44 8.93
C THR A 82 -6.35 1.68 8.02
N ARG A 83 -6.32 1.21 6.77
CA ARG A 83 -7.40 1.37 5.79
C ARG A 83 -8.68 0.64 6.23
N ALA A 84 -8.56 -0.55 6.82
CA ALA A 84 -9.73 -1.32 7.26
C ALA A 84 -10.62 -0.53 8.23
N LYS A 85 -10.02 0.18 9.21
CA LYS A 85 -10.75 1.05 10.14
C LYS A 85 -11.34 2.28 9.44
N ALA A 86 -10.56 2.91 8.55
CA ALA A 86 -11.02 4.08 7.78
C ALA A 86 -12.24 3.74 6.91
N ARG A 87 -12.23 2.58 6.25
CA ARG A 87 -13.34 2.09 5.42
C ARG A 87 -14.64 1.94 6.23
N LEU A 88 -14.59 1.37 7.43
CA LEU A 88 -15.77 1.22 8.29
C LEU A 88 -16.39 2.58 8.66
N VAL A 89 -15.55 3.59 8.94
CA VAL A 89 -16.02 4.95 9.25
C VAL A 89 -16.60 5.62 8.01
N ALA A 90 -15.97 5.47 6.85
CA ALA A 90 -16.45 6.02 5.59
C ALA A 90 -17.81 5.42 5.19
N GLU A 91 -17.99 4.11 5.32
CA GLU A 91 -19.27 3.42 5.07
C GLU A 91 -20.37 3.91 6.03
N LYS A 92 -20.05 4.08 7.32
CA LYS A 92 -21.00 4.53 8.34
C LYS A 92 -21.58 5.92 8.06
N TYR A 93 -20.79 6.83 7.49
CA TYR A 93 -21.17 8.22 7.25
C TYR A 93 -21.25 8.57 5.76
N ALA A 94 -21.49 7.56 4.91
CA ALA A 94 -21.52 7.73 3.46
C ALA A 94 -22.62 8.71 3.00
N ASP A 95 -23.73 8.79 3.74
CA ASP A 95 -24.86 9.69 3.50
C ASP A 95 -24.50 11.18 3.64
N GLN A 96 -23.44 11.50 4.39
CA GLN A 96 -22.95 12.87 4.58
C GLN A 96 -22.05 13.35 3.44
N ALA A 97 -21.69 12.47 2.49
CA ALA A 97 -20.78 12.76 1.39
C ALA A 97 -19.51 13.53 1.82
N PRO A 98 -18.72 13.01 2.78
CA PRO A 98 -17.56 13.73 3.30
C PRO A 98 -16.48 13.90 2.23
N HIS A 99 -15.93 15.12 2.12
CA HIS A 99 -14.85 15.47 1.20
C HIS A 99 -13.58 15.83 1.98
N PHE A 100 -12.42 15.40 1.46
CA PHE A 100 -11.12 15.65 2.07
C PHE A 100 -10.17 16.26 1.04
N GLY A 101 -9.45 17.31 1.46
CA GLY A 101 -8.30 17.86 0.75
C GLY A 101 -7.06 17.68 1.62
N ILE A 102 -5.96 17.19 1.03
CA ILE A 102 -4.69 16.95 1.73
C ILE A 102 -3.60 17.69 0.96
N GLU A 103 -2.90 18.59 1.66
CA GLU A 103 -1.76 19.34 1.13
C GLU A 103 -0.47 18.59 1.46
N GLN A 104 0.08 17.84 0.50
CA GLN A 104 1.31 17.09 0.69
C GLN A 104 2.53 17.95 0.35
N GLU A 105 3.21 18.45 1.38
CA GLU A 105 4.54 19.07 1.23
C GLU A 105 5.64 18.01 1.16
N TYR A 106 6.76 18.34 0.52
CA TYR A 106 7.97 17.51 0.51
C TYR A 106 9.20 18.37 0.25
N THR A 107 10.38 17.86 0.61
CA THR A 107 11.68 18.51 0.35
C THR A 107 12.59 17.53 -0.38
N PHE A 108 13.19 17.95 -1.49
CA PHE A 108 14.20 17.15 -2.17
C PHE A 108 15.52 17.17 -1.40
N PHE A 109 16.22 16.03 -1.39
CA PHE A 109 17.54 15.90 -0.79
C PHE A 109 18.55 15.37 -1.80
N GLN A 110 19.79 15.84 -1.69
CA GLN A 110 20.94 15.30 -2.42
C GLN A 110 22.09 15.13 -1.44
N ASN A 111 22.66 13.92 -1.37
CA ASN A 111 23.78 13.60 -0.48
C ASN A 111 23.54 13.98 1.00
N GLY A 112 22.33 13.73 1.50
CA GLY A 112 21.96 14.00 2.90
C GLY A 112 21.69 15.48 3.24
N ARG A 113 21.68 16.38 2.25
CA ARG A 113 21.37 17.81 2.43
C ARG A 113 20.17 18.22 1.58
N PRO A 114 19.36 19.20 2.02
CA PRO A 114 18.27 19.72 1.19
C PRO A 114 18.81 20.24 -0.15
N LEU A 115 18.19 19.81 -1.24
CA LEU A 115 18.54 20.24 -2.58
C LEU A 115 18.26 21.75 -2.70
N GLY A 116 19.26 22.51 -3.13
CA GLY A 116 19.19 23.98 -3.24
C GLY A 116 19.81 24.75 -2.06
N TRP A 117 20.28 24.07 -1.01
CA TRP A 117 21.11 24.70 0.02
C TRP A 117 22.57 24.83 -0.44
N PRO A 118 23.29 25.91 -0.05
CA PRO A 118 24.67 26.17 -0.46
C PRO A 118 25.69 25.19 0.15
#